data_AF-A0AAE6XNW7-F1
#
_entry.id   AF-A0AAE6XNW7-F1
#
_cell.length_a   1.000
_cell.length_b   1.000
_cell.length_c   1.000
_cell.angle_alpha   90.00
_cell.angle_beta   90.00
_cell.angle_gamma   90.00
#
_symmetry.space_group_name_H-M   'P 1'
#
loop_
_entity.id
_entity.type
_entity.pdbx_description
1 polymer ?
#
loop_
_entity_poly.entity_id
_entity_poly.type
_entity_poly.pdbx_seq_one_letter_code
_entity_poly.pdbx_strand_id
1 'polypeptide(L)'
;MPLARRRALVGLVSLALVASAQAGLAAGASAATTTRMSAPTAAVALGTITSSVPTITGDVKVGSVLTARPGAWSTALFDYVWFADDVRIPGATGWTYSPVAADVGTRLTVTVTGRDVGYAPASRTSGRTPAVVAATAEPPARATGTVVGSVHLDSVAPGNLIESGDVSAWRTGTGTDESELDPIVDGRFRIDGVLPGEYRLSASVTVDGVDIRQYYGEVDGVVGGRTFTVEADGTVRLDVVLKRTATISGSAVLGDGTPARGSTVEAYRVRGGLAGSTLTDDAGRFSLAGLLPGQYEVRISAPFANPQGFIGEWYGDTDERDRATRITVGWGQEVTGIDAELTLGSRLTGVVRAPDDSPYRGAHVSLVPEAAALLGADPGTGRPVGTDDSGRFSHATITPGRYYVHVSTTRDSAPSYADQWVGGTGSLATATVLTARRGVDLPAVDVRLAVTASVTATLTGTPALGTMDGVEVELLRDGVVRHRAFVLGGSTGFMASVDPGTYRVRVTSQKDYVDTVRWWDRGTGADRSELVVRAGRDSRIAVTWAPAAATARAGQPG
;
A
#
# COMPACT_ATOMS: atom_id res chain seq x y z
N MET A 1 -66.50 -70.23 -45.12
CA MET A 1 -67.97 -70.03 -45.22
C MET A 1 -68.32 -68.56 -44.92
N PRO A 2 -69.46 -68.04 -45.43
CA PRO A 2 -69.78 -66.60 -45.62
C PRO A 2 -70.47 -65.96 -44.38
N LEU A 3 -70.89 -64.69 -44.31
CA LEU A 3 -71.06 -63.56 -45.27
C LEU A 3 -70.06 -62.40 -44.99
N ALA A 4 -70.00 -61.20 -45.60
CA ALA A 4 -70.92 -60.29 -46.33
C ALA A 4 -72.05 -59.67 -45.45
N ARG A 5 -72.70 -58.54 -45.77
CA ARG A 5 -72.81 -57.67 -46.98
C ARG A 5 -72.58 -56.19 -46.54
N ARG A 6 -72.24 -55.16 -47.34
CA ARG A 6 -72.53 -54.70 -48.72
C ARG A 6 -73.97 -54.21 -49.03
N ARG A 7 -74.05 -52.90 -49.31
CA ARG A 7 -74.92 -52.18 -50.29
C ARG A 7 -76.45 -52.07 -50.07
N ALA A 8 -76.87 -50.85 -49.72
CA ALA A 8 -77.48 -49.83 -50.61
C ALA A 8 -78.97 -49.85 -51.05
N LEU A 9 -79.45 -48.62 -51.32
CA LEU A 9 -80.52 -48.17 -52.25
C LEU A 9 -82.03 -48.33 -51.92
N VAL A 10 -82.71 -47.17 -51.86
CA VAL A 10 -83.94 -46.77 -52.61
C VAL A 10 -85.32 -47.42 -52.32
N GLY A 11 -86.37 -46.60 -52.43
CA GLY A 11 -87.81 -46.96 -52.29
C GLY A 11 -88.52 -46.05 -51.27
N LEU A 12 -89.08 -44.88 -51.58
CA LEU A 12 -90.20 -44.51 -52.48
C LEU A 12 -91.53 -45.23 -52.19
N VAL A 13 -92.59 -44.43 -51.93
CA VAL A 13 -94.03 -44.70 -52.18
C VAL A 13 -94.70 -45.75 -51.26
N SER A 14 -95.95 -45.64 -50.79
CA SER A 14 -96.95 -44.56 -50.54
C SER A 14 -98.17 -45.24 -49.86
N LEU A 15 -99.29 -44.50 -49.68
CA LEU A 15 -100.67 -45.04 -49.60
C LEU A 15 -101.04 -45.78 -48.28
N ALA A 16 -102.32 -45.94 -47.89
CA ALA A 16 -103.59 -45.46 -48.44
C ALA A 16 -104.73 -45.39 -47.39
N LEU A 17 -105.70 -44.50 -47.62
CA LEU A 17 -107.16 -44.68 -47.35
C LEU A 17 -107.59 -44.89 -45.86
N VAL A 18 -108.87 -44.92 -45.46
CA VAL A 18 -110.16 -45.12 -46.17
C VAL A 18 -111.19 -43.98 -45.92
N ALA A 19 -112.14 -43.90 -46.86
CA ALA A 19 -113.41 -43.14 -46.98
C ALA A 19 -114.25 -42.89 -45.67
N SER A 20 -115.31 -42.06 -45.64
CA SER A 20 -116.32 -41.82 -46.70
C SER A 20 -117.08 -40.47 -46.67
N ALA A 21 -117.52 -40.10 -47.88
CA ALA A 21 -118.77 -39.45 -48.29
C ALA A 21 -120.01 -39.62 -47.36
N GLN A 22 -121.04 -38.75 -47.34
CA GLN A 22 -121.29 -37.48 -48.07
C GLN A 22 -122.36 -36.58 -47.40
N ALA A 23 -122.31 -35.26 -47.72
CA ALA A 23 -123.41 -34.28 -47.82
C ALA A 23 -124.52 -34.12 -46.73
N GLY A 24 -124.66 -32.88 -46.24
CA GLY A 24 -125.84 -32.36 -45.54
C GLY A 24 -125.76 -30.82 -45.39
N LEU A 25 -126.83 -30.08 -45.64
CA LEU A 25 -126.81 -28.60 -45.70
C LEU A 25 -127.01 -27.94 -44.32
N ALA A 26 -126.23 -26.91 -44.00
CA ALA A 26 -126.67 -25.73 -43.24
C ALA A 26 -125.66 -24.56 -43.35
N ALA A 27 -126.13 -23.34 -43.05
CA ALA A 27 -125.48 -22.04 -43.21
C ALA A 27 -124.05 -21.87 -42.65
N GLY A 28 -123.23 -21.07 -43.35
CA GLY A 28 -121.95 -20.53 -42.88
C GLY A 28 -121.22 -19.76 -43.99
N ALA A 29 -120.72 -18.55 -43.71
CA ALA A 29 -120.09 -17.69 -44.72
C ALA A 29 -118.56 -17.68 -44.63
N SER A 30 -117.88 -17.80 -45.77
CA SER A 30 -116.48 -17.37 -45.95
C SER A 30 -116.18 -17.16 -47.44
N ALA A 31 -115.47 -16.07 -47.78
CA ALA A 31 -114.92 -15.90 -49.12
C ALA A 31 -113.64 -16.72 -49.29
N ALA A 32 -113.45 -17.37 -50.45
CA ALA A 32 -112.26 -18.16 -50.74
C ALA A 32 -111.18 -17.29 -51.42
N THR A 33 -109.97 -17.27 -50.86
CA THR A 33 -108.83 -16.52 -51.43
C THR A 33 -108.02 -17.40 -52.37
N THR A 34 -107.78 -16.94 -53.59
CA THR A 34 -106.92 -17.63 -54.58
C THR A 34 -105.52 -17.00 -54.59
N THR A 35 -104.51 -17.76 -54.17
CA THR A 35 -103.11 -17.32 -54.16
C THR A 35 -102.36 -17.69 -55.45
N ARG A 36 -101.72 -16.71 -56.10
CA ARG A 36 -100.61 -16.95 -57.04
C ARG A 36 -99.29 -16.66 -56.32
N MET A 37 -98.28 -17.51 -56.53
CA MET A 37 -96.90 -17.22 -56.15
C MET A 37 -96.15 -16.57 -57.31
N SER A 38 -95.18 -15.71 -57.01
CA SER A 38 -94.20 -15.21 -57.99
C SER A 38 -93.17 -16.29 -58.32
N ALA A 39 -92.29 -16.02 -59.29
CA ALA A 39 -90.99 -16.67 -59.29
C ALA A 39 -90.25 -16.36 -57.97
N PRO A 40 -89.45 -17.29 -57.41
CA PRO A 40 -88.61 -16.99 -56.26
C PRO A 40 -87.55 -15.95 -56.62
N THR A 41 -87.20 -15.09 -55.67
CA THR A 41 -86.05 -14.19 -55.81
C THR A 41 -84.74 -14.98 -55.82
N ALA A 42 -83.66 -14.35 -56.26
CA ALA A 42 -82.32 -14.86 -55.98
C ALA A 42 -82.11 -15.05 -54.47
N ALA A 43 -81.27 -16.00 -54.08
CA ALA A 43 -80.91 -16.21 -52.69
C ALA A 43 -80.26 -14.95 -52.11
N VAL A 44 -80.65 -14.58 -50.88
CA VAL A 44 -80.08 -13.42 -50.19
C VAL A 44 -78.60 -13.70 -49.92
N ALA A 45 -77.71 -12.88 -50.50
CA ALA A 45 -76.28 -12.98 -50.27
C ALA A 45 -75.95 -12.58 -48.82
N LEU A 46 -74.95 -13.25 -48.23
CA LEU A 46 -74.47 -12.92 -46.89
C LEU A 46 -73.78 -11.54 -46.88
N GLY A 47 -73.94 -10.80 -45.80
CA GLY A 47 -73.19 -9.57 -45.54
C GLY A 47 -71.68 -9.84 -45.35
N THR A 48 -70.86 -8.80 -45.51
CA THR A 48 -69.40 -8.88 -45.31
C THR A 48 -68.98 -8.23 -43.99
N ILE A 49 -68.13 -8.94 -43.23
CA ILE A 49 -67.58 -8.43 -41.97
C ILE A 49 -66.33 -7.59 -42.26
N THR A 50 -66.34 -6.30 -41.89
CA THR A 50 -65.14 -5.47 -41.94
C THR A 50 -64.26 -5.74 -40.71
N SER A 51 -62.94 -5.74 -40.91
CA SER A 51 -61.99 -6.21 -39.89
C SER A 51 -60.57 -5.70 -40.14
N SER A 52 -59.91 -5.33 -39.05
CA SER A 52 -58.51 -4.84 -38.99
C SER A 52 -57.56 -5.89 -38.41
N VAL A 53 -56.25 -5.64 -38.50
CA VAL A 53 -55.22 -6.59 -38.05
C VAL A 53 -55.15 -6.62 -36.50
N PRO A 54 -55.27 -7.80 -35.85
CA PRO A 54 -55.17 -7.90 -34.41
C PRO A 54 -53.72 -7.74 -33.92
N THR A 55 -53.55 -7.35 -32.66
CA THR A 55 -52.23 -7.20 -32.02
C THR A 55 -52.10 -8.11 -30.79
N ILE A 56 -50.87 -8.46 -30.44
CA ILE A 56 -50.53 -9.18 -29.20
C ILE A 56 -49.88 -8.18 -28.25
N THR A 57 -50.25 -8.25 -26.97
CA THR A 57 -49.78 -7.35 -25.90
C THR A 57 -49.39 -8.16 -24.65
N GLY A 58 -48.35 -7.73 -23.93
CA GLY A 58 -47.77 -8.45 -22.79
C GLY A 58 -46.33 -8.93 -23.07
N ASP A 59 -45.64 -9.36 -22.01
CA ASP A 59 -44.24 -9.81 -22.11
C ASP A 59 -44.13 -11.19 -22.75
N VAL A 60 -43.27 -11.30 -23.78
CA VAL A 60 -43.14 -12.52 -24.60
C VAL A 60 -42.14 -13.48 -23.94
N LYS A 61 -42.54 -13.98 -22.77
CA LYS A 61 -41.72 -14.77 -21.84
C LYS A 61 -42.52 -15.95 -21.30
N VAL A 62 -41.85 -17.08 -21.02
CA VAL A 62 -42.48 -18.26 -20.40
C VAL A 62 -43.19 -17.87 -19.10
N GLY A 63 -44.46 -18.27 -18.97
CA GLY A 63 -45.32 -17.97 -17.82
C GLY A 63 -45.94 -16.57 -17.79
N SER A 64 -45.58 -15.66 -18.70
CA SER A 64 -46.19 -14.32 -18.79
C SER A 64 -47.49 -14.34 -19.59
N VAL A 65 -48.50 -13.56 -19.18
CA VAL A 65 -49.80 -13.55 -19.87
C VAL A 65 -49.78 -12.62 -21.08
N LEU A 66 -49.86 -13.20 -22.27
CA LEU A 66 -50.09 -12.50 -23.53
C LEU A 66 -51.59 -12.33 -23.77
N THR A 67 -51.96 -11.17 -24.29
CA THR A 67 -53.34 -10.75 -24.59
C THR A 67 -53.48 -10.39 -26.06
N ALA A 68 -54.38 -11.08 -26.76
CA ALA A 68 -54.82 -10.73 -28.10
C ALA A 68 -55.81 -9.56 -28.06
N ARG A 69 -55.58 -8.55 -28.89
CA ARG A 69 -56.50 -7.43 -29.11
C ARG A 69 -57.06 -7.58 -30.52
N PRO A 70 -58.38 -7.80 -30.71
CA PRO A 70 -58.95 -8.12 -32.02
C PRO A 70 -58.84 -6.96 -33.02
N GLY A 71 -58.77 -5.71 -32.54
CA GLY A 71 -58.85 -4.51 -33.37
C GLY A 71 -60.30 -4.04 -33.59
N ALA A 72 -60.51 -3.17 -34.57
CA ALA A 72 -61.85 -2.77 -35.02
C ALA A 72 -62.46 -3.84 -35.95
N TRP A 73 -63.72 -4.19 -35.70
CA TRP A 73 -64.55 -5.15 -36.43
C TRP A 73 -66.00 -4.67 -36.52
N SER A 74 -66.76 -5.11 -37.52
CA SER A 74 -68.21 -4.86 -37.61
C SER A 74 -69.09 -5.86 -36.85
N THR A 75 -68.50 -6.69 -35.99
CA THR A 75 -69.19 -7.64 -35.09
C THR A 75 -68.40 -7.79 -33.80
N ALA A 76 -68.99 -8.45 -32.79
CA ALA A 76 -68.43 -8.63 -31.45
C ALA A 76 -68.13 -10.10 -31.07
N LEU A 77 -68.52 -11.08 -31.90
CA LEU A 77 -68.29 -12.50 -31.64
C LEU A 77 -67.01 -12.99 -32.33
N PHE A 78 -66.03 -13.45 -31.54
CA PHE A 78 -64.69 -13.82 -32.00
C PHE A 78 -64.24 -15.21 -31.55
N ASP A 79 -63.74 -16.03 -32.47
CA ASP A 79 -62.84 -17.14 -32.16
C ASP A 79 -61.38 -16.67 -32.18
N TYR A 80 -60.53 -17.29 -31.36
CA TYR A 80 -59.08 -17.11 -31.35
C TYR A 80 -58.38 -18.44 -31.61
N VAL A 81 -57.25 -18.41 -32.30
CA VAL A 81 -56.31 -19.54 -32.41
C VAL A 81 -54.89 -18.98 -32.37
N TRP A 82 -54.06 -19.47 -31.45
CA TRP A 82 -52.65 -19.09 -31.36
C TRP A 82 -51.74 -20.09 -32.09
N PHE A 83 -50.61 -19.58 -32.57
CA PHE A 83 -49.62 -20.31 -33.35
C PHE A 83 -48.20 -19.95 -32.87
N ALA A 84 -47.28 -20.91 -32.93
CA ALA A 84 -45.84 -20.74 -32.73
C ALA A 84 -45.15 -21.04 -34.07
N ASP A 85 -44.51 -20.02 -34.66
CA ASP A 85 -43.95 -20.03 -36.03
C ASP A 85 -44.84 -20.74 -37.06
N ASP A 86 -46.07 -20.23 -37.16
CA ASP A 86 -47.17 -20.70 -38.01
C ASP A 86 -47.73 -22.11 -37.70
N VAL A 87 -47.17 -22.84 -36.73
CA VAL A 87 -47.72 -24.11 -36.24
C VAL A 87 -48.78 -23.85 -35.17
N ARG A 88 -49.99 -24.39 -35.34
CA ARG A 88 -51.09 -24.20 -34.39
C ARG A 88 -50.77 -24.80 -33.02
N ILE A 89 -50.89 -24.00 -31.97
CA ILE A 89 -50.76 -24.46 -30.59
C ILE A 89 -52.07 -25.17 -30.17
N PRO A 90 -52.04 -26.45 -29.77
CA PRO A 90 -53.24 -27.16 -29.34
C PRO A 90 -53.84 -26.54 -28.08
N GLY A 91 -55.17 -26.43 -28.02
CA GLY A 91 -55.90 -25.86 -26.87
C GLY A 91 -55.82 -24.34 -26.70
N ALA A 92 -54.87 -23.66 -27.34
CA ALA A 92 -54.73 -22.20 -27.27
C ALA A 92 -55.77 -21.48 -28.15
N THR A 93 -57.01 -21.39 -27.64
CA THR A 93 -58.15 -20.74 -28.32
C THR A 93 -58.80 -19.62 -27.50
N GLY A 94 -58.15 -19.15 -26.44
CA GLY A 94 -58.58 -17.98 -25.66
C GLY A 94 -58.12 -16.66 -26.27
N TRP A 95 -58.70 -15.56 -25.81
CA TRP A 95 -58.21 -14.20 -26.08
C TRP A 95 -56.88 -13.87 -25.35
N THR A 96 -56.45 -14.77 -24.46
CA THR A 96 -55.13 -14.77 -23.81
C THR A 96 -54.39 -16.09 -24.06
N TYR A 97 -53.06 -16.04 -23.98
CA TYR A 97 -52.17 -17.19 -23.97
C TYR A 97 -51.03 -16.96 -22.98
N SER A 98 -50.48 -18.01 -22.38
CA SER A 98 -49.30 -17.92 -21.50
C SER A 98 -48.23 -18.86 -22.05
N PRO A 99 -47.11 -18.35 -22.59
CA PRO A 99 -46.13 -19.20 -23.25
C PRO A 99 -45.54 -20.24 -22.30
N VAL A 100 -45.37 -21.46 -22.81
CA VAL A 100 -44.80 -22.60 -22.08
C VAL A 100 -43.34 -22.81 -22.49
N ALA A 101 -42.61 -23.68 -21.77
CA ALA A 101 -41.21 -23.97 -22.08
C ALA A 101 -40.97 -24.48 -23.51
N ALA A 102 -41.98 -25.10 -24.15
CA ALA A 102 -41.92 -25.55 -25.54
C ALA A 102 -41.98 -24.40 -26.58
N ASP A 103 -42.45 -23.21 -26.19
CA ASP A 103 -42.54 -22.05 -27.10
C ASP A 103 -41.22 -21.26 -27.16
N VAL A 104 -40.24 -21.55 -26.30
CA VAL A 104 -38.98 -20.78 -26.21
C VAL A 104 -38.24 -20.75 -27.55
N GLY A 105 -37.84 -19.55 -27.96
CA GLY A 105 -37.23 -19.28 -29.26
C GLY A 105 -38.23 -19.09 -30.42
N THR A 106 -39.48 -19.57 -30.28
CA THR A 106 -40.51 -19.41 -31.33
C THR A 106 -41.10 -18.00 -31.33
N ARG A 107 -41.69 -17.58 -32.45
CA ARG A 107 -42.47 -16.34 -32.56
C ARG A 107 -43.96 -16.65 -32.63
N LEU A 108 -44.74 -15.96 -31.81
CA LEU A 108 -46.16 -16.20 -31.67
C LEU A 108 -46.99 -15.32 -32.62
N THR A 109 -48.08 -15.88 -33.15
CA THR A 109 -49.16 -15.13 -33.80
C THR A 109 -50.52 -15.59 -33.27
N VAL A 110 -51.54 -14.75 -33.42
CA VAL A 110 -52.93 -15.09 -33.14
C VAL A 110 -53.79 -14.79 -34.35
N THR A 111 -54.62 -15.76 -34.75
CA THR A 111 -55.67 -15.56 -35.76
C THR A 111 -56.99 -15.36 -35.04
N VAL A 112 -57.62 -14.22 -35.29
CA VAL A 112 -58.95 -13.84 -34.81
C VAL A 112 -59.95 -14.04 -35.95
N THR A 113 -61.08 -14.70 -35.67
CA THR A 113 -62.17 -14.90 -36.64
C THR A 113 -63.46 -14.34 -36.10
N GLY A 114 -63.96 -13.28 -36.74
CA GLY A 114 -65.26 -12.68 -36.45
C GLY A 114 -66.40 -13.41 -37.17
N ARG A 115 -67.53 -13.60 -36.48
CA ARG A 115 -68.74 -14.25 -37.02
C ARG A 115 -69.98 -13.43 -36.70
N ASP A 116 -70.94 -13.40 -37.62
CA ASP A 116 -72.28 -12.83 -37.36
C ASP A 116 -73.37 -13.56 -38.15
N VAL A 117 -74.62 -13.46 -37.72
CA VAL A 117 -75.76 -14.16 -38.34
C VAL A 117 -76.17 -13.45 -39.63
N GLY A 118 -76.17 -14.17 -40.74
CA GLY A 118 -76.40 -13.60 -42.07
C GLY A 118 -75.15 -12.95 -42.69
N TYR A 119 -73.97 -13.11 -42.08
CA TYR A 119 -72.70 -12.63 -42.61
C TYR A 119 -71.75 -13.78 -42.94
N ALA A 120 -70.85 -13.56 -43.91
CA ALA A 120 -69.71 -14.45 -44.14
C ALA A 120 -68.63 -14.19 -43.06
N PRO A 121 -68.08 -15.24 -42.42
CA PRO A 121 -67.05 -15.08 -41.39
C PRO A 121 -65.77 -14.50 -42.00
N ALA A 122 -65.08 -13.65 -41.25
CA ALA A 122 -63.81 -13.05 -41.67
C ALA A 122 -62.71 -13.35 -40.65
N SER A 123 -61.49 -13.59 -41.13
CA SER A 123 -60.32 -13.87 -40.28
C SER A 123 -59.20 -12.86 -40.52
N ARG A 124 -58.44 -12.57 -39.46
CA ARG A 124 -57.23 -11.73 -39.49
C ARG A 124 -56.18 -12.31 -38.54
N THR A 125 -54.93 -12.36 -38.99
CA THR A 125 -53.79 -12.86 -38.20
C THR A 125 -52.91 -11.69 -37.76
N SER A 126 -52.38 -11.73 -36.55
CA SER A 126 -51.50 -10.69 -36.03
C SER A 126 -50.13 -10.69 -36.71
N GLY A 127 -49.37 -9.61 -36.53
CA GLY A 127 -47.91 -9.67 -36.69
C GLY A 127 -47.29 -10.70 -35.73
N ARG A 128 -46.09 -11.18 -36.07
CA ARG A 128 -45.28 -12.03 -35.18
C ARG A 128 -44.75 -11.23 -34.00
N THR A 129 -44.75 -11.83 -32.82
CA THR A 129 -44.00 -11.33 -31.66
C THR A 129 -42.48 -11.42 -31.90
N PRO A 130 -41.66 -10.79 -31.04
CA PRO A 130 -40.32 -11.28 -30.71
C PRO A 130 -40.31 -12.78 -30.36
N ALA A 131 -39.13 -13.40 -30.33
CA ALA A 131 -38.99 -14.78 -29.88
C ALA A 131 -39.30 -14.91 -28.38
N VAL A 132 -39.99 -15.98 -27.96
CA VAL A 132 -40.27 -16.23 -26.55
C VAL A 132 -38.99 -16.49 -25.77
N VAL A 133 -38.76 -15.74 -24.69
CA VAL A 133 -37.61 -15.94 -23.80
C VAL A 133 -37.96 -16.81 -22.58
N ALA A 134 -36.99 -17.58 -22.10
CA ALA A 134 -37.13 -18.38 -20.89
C ALA A 134 -37.26 -17.49 -19.63
N ALA A 135 -37.83 -18.03 -18.56
CA ALA A 135 -37.82 -17.40 -17.25
C ALA A 135 -36.55 -17.79 -16.48
N THR A 136 -35.66 -16.84 -16.25
CA THR A 136 -34.55 -16.99 -15.28
C THR A 136 -35.13 -17.20 -13.89
N ALA A 137 -34.74 -18.29 -13.23
CA ALA A 137 -35.02 -18.50 -11.82
C ALA A 137 -34.02 -17.70 -10.96
N GLU A 138 -34.49 -17.10 -9.88
CA GLU A 138 -33.64 -16.45 -8.89
C GLU A 138 -32.93 -17.53 -8.04
N PRO A 139 -31.60 -17.41 -7.80
CA PRO A 139 -30.89 -18.38 -6.98
C PRO A 139 -31.36 -18.30 -5.52
N PRO A 140 -31.42 -19.43 -4.78
CA PRO A 140 -31.83 -19.42 -3.38
C PRO A 140 -30.87 -18.59 -2.54
N ALA A 141 -31.43 -17.75 -1.65
CA ALA A 141 -30.67 -16.98 -0.69
C ALA A 141 -29.81 -17.91 0.20
N ARG A 142 -28.60 -17.47 0.53
CA ARG A 142 -27.76 -18.18 1.50
C ARG A 142 -28.32 -17.95 2.91
N ALA A 143 -28.53 -19.04 3.65
CA ALA A 143 -28.74 -18.96 5.10
C ALA A 143 -27.55 -18.25 5.76
N THR A 144 -27.83 -17.32 6.67
CA THR A 144 -26.86 -16.44 7.31
C THR A 144 -27.22 -16.26 8.78
N GLY A 145 -26.22 -16.05 9.63
CA GLY A 145 -26.42 -15.75 11.05
C GLY A 145 -26.28 -14.26 11.34
N THR A 146 -26.65 -13.90 12.57
CA THR A 146 -26.39 -12.59 13.17
C THR A 146 -25.34 -12.75 14.28
N VAL A 147 -24.43 -11.78 14.41
CA VAL A 147 -23.64 -11.58 15.64
C VAL A 147 -24.17 -10.33 16.33
N VAL A 148 -24.53 -10.42 17.62
CA VAL A 148 -24.84 -9.24 18.43
C VAL A 148 -23.96 -9.23 19.69
N GLY A 149 -23.81 -8.08 20.31
CA GLY A 149 -23.07 -8.03 21.56
C GLY A 149 -23.04 -6.68 22.25
N SER A 150 -22.29 -6.65 23.34
CA SER A 150 -21.91 -5.46 24.09
C SER A 150 -20.42 -5.15 23.89
N VAL A 151 -20.02 -3.89 24.06
CA VAL A 151 -18.60 -3.48 24.13
C VAL A 151 -18.37 -2.70 25.41
N HIS A 152 -17.41 -3.16 26.21
CA HIS A 152 -17.05 -2.63 27.51
C HIS A 152 -15.56 -2.29 27.60
N LEU A 153 -15.21 -1.28 28.40
CA LEU A 153 -13.85 -0.90 28.74
C LEU A 153 -13.41 -1.49 30.08
N ASP A 154 -12.22 -2.08 30.13
CA ASP A 154 -11.54 -2.70 31.28
C ASP A 154 -12.26 -3.92 31.92
N SER A 155 -13.58 -3.91 32.09
CA SER A 155 -14.40 -4.99 32.66
C SER A 155 -15.87 -4.94 32.20
N VAL A 156 -16.58 -6.07 32.24
CA VAL A 156 -18.03 -6.16 31.94
C VAL A 156 -18.83 -5.53 33.09
N ALA A 157 -18.99 -4.22 33.05
CA ALA A 157 -19.75 -3.43 34.01
C ALA A 157 -20.62 -2.37 33.30
N PRO A 158 -21.83 -2.02 33.82
CA PRO A 158 -22.72 -1.07 33.15
C PRO A 158 -22.13 0.34 32.95
N GLY A 159 -21.34 0.82 33.91
CA GLY A 159 -20.64 2.12 33.82
C GLY A 159 -19.42 2.12 32.89
N ASN A 160 -19.14 1.00 32.24
CA ASN A 160 -17.97 0.81 31.37
C ASN A 160 -18.37 0.56 29.90
N LEU A 161 -19.65 0.70 29.53
CA LEU A 161 -20.10 0.55 28.15
C LEU A 161 -19.48 1.62 27.25
N ILE A 162 -19.02 1.22 26.05
CA ILE A 162 -18.50 2.13 25.02
C ILE A 162 -19.66 2.77 24.26
N GLU A 163 -19.87 4.08 24.38
CA GLU A 163 -21.00 4.75 23.70
C GLU A 163 -20.96 4.63 22.17
N SER A 164 -19.76 4.73 21.58
CA SER A 164 -19.56 4.70 20.12
C SER A 164 -18.19 4.17 19.69
N GLY A 165 -18.10 3.71 18.45
CA GLY A 165 -16.91 3.13 17.79
C GLY A 165 -17.37 2.14 16.72
N ASP A 166 -16.49 1.26 16.26
CA ASP A 166 -16.79 0.24 15.25
C ASP A 166 -16.41 -1.16 15.73
N VAL A 167 -17.19 -2.17 15.33
CA VAL A 167 -16.74 -3.57 15.33
C VAL A 167 -16.53 -4.07 13.90
N SER A 168 -15.75 -5.13 13.76
CA SER A 168 -15.63 -5.87 12.49
C SER A 168 -15.36 -7.33 12.78
N ALA A 169 -15.95 -8.23 11.99
CA ALA A 169 -15.80 -9.68 12.16
C ALA A 169 -15.42 -10.37 10.84
N TRP A 170 -14.19 -10.90 10.77
CA TRP A 170 -13.67 -11.65 9.63
C TRP A 170 -13.60 -13.14 9.94
N ARG A 171 -13.76 -13.95 8.89
CA ARG A 171 -13.70 -15.40 8.96
C ARG A 171 -12.27 -15.87 9.22
N THR A 172 -12.09 -17.01 9.88
CA THR A 172 -10.75 -17.60 10.04
C THR A 172 -10.29 -18.29 8.75
N GLY A 173 -8.98 -18.26 8.48
CA GLY A 173 -8.36 -18.92 7.33
C GLY A 173 -8.50 -18.19 5.98
N THR A 174 -9.42 -17.23 5.85
CA THR A 174 -9.36 -16.21 4.79
C THR A 174 -8.26 -15.18 5.10
N GLY A 175 -7.89 -14.37 4.09
CA GLY A 175 -6.93 -13.29 4.27
C GLY A 175 -7.46 -12.15 5.16
N THR A 176 -6.66 -11.11 5.34
CA THR A 176 -7.08 -9.86 5.99
C THR A 176 -7.91 -8.99 5.04
N ASP A 177 -8.91 -9.60 4.40
CA ASP A 177 -9.90 -8.88 3.62
C ASP A 177 -10.71 -8.02 4.61
N GLU A 178 -10.68 -6.69 4.43
CA GLU A 178 -11.37 -5.77 5.33
C GLU A 178 -12.86 -6.07 5.31
N SER A 179 -13.36 -6.62 6.41
CA SER A 179 -14.77 -6.87 6.62
C SER A 179 -15.49 -5.56 6.94
N GLU A 180 -16.79 -5.52 6.70
CA GLU A 180 -17.62 -4.33 6.95
C GLU A 180 -17.44 -3.83 8.40
N LEU A 181 -17.56 -2.51 8.58
CA LEU A 181 -17.46 -1.86 9.89
C LEU A 181 -18.88 -1.60 10.39
N ASP A 182 -19.32 -2.39 11.36
CA ASP A 182 -20.62 -2.23 12.00
C ASP A 182 -20.50 -1.30 13.21
N PRO A 183 -21.32 -0.25 13.32
CA PRO A 183 -21.18 0.74 14.38
C PRO A 183 -21.59 0.17 15.75
N ILE A 184 -20.83 0.58 16.77
CA ILE A 184 -21.22 0.50 18.17
C ILE A 184 -22.16 1.68 18.46
N VAL A 185 -23.33 1.40 19.02
CA VAL A 185 -24.33 2.38 19.44
C VAL A 185 -24.82 2.01 20.85
N ASP A 186 -24.77 2.94 21.80
CA ASP A 186 -25.20 2.77 23.19
C ASP A 186 -24.58 1.52 23.87
N GLY A 187 -23.29 1.25 23.62
CA GLY A 187 -22.60 0.08 24.17
C GLY A 187 -22.84 -1.24 23.43
N ARG A 188 -23.52 -1.23 22.28
CA ARG A 188 -24.01 -2.44 21.60
C ARG A 188 -23.67 -2.46 20.12
N PHE A 189 -23.54 -3.65 19.55
CA PHE A 189 -23.36 -3.84 18.11
C PHE A 189 -24.25 -4.96 17.56
N ARG A 190 -24.47 -4.95 16.25
CA ARG A 190 -25.17 -5.98 15.49
C ARG A 190 -24.56 -6.09 14.09
N ILE A 191 -24.11 -7.29 13.74
CA ILE A 191 -23.61 -7.69 12.43
C ILE A 191 -24.62 -8.68 11.83
N ASP A 192 -25.15 -8.39 10.65
CA ASP A 192 -26.11 -9.25 9.94
C ASP A 192 -25.50 -9.88 8.67
N GLY A 193 -26.18 -10.88 8.10
CA GLY A 193 -25.75 -11.51 6.85
C GLY A 193 -24.49 -12.37 6.95
N VAL A 194 -24.05 -12.71 8.18
CA VAL A 194 -22.78 -13.40 8.41
C VAL A 194 -22.87 -14.85 7.94
N LEU A 195 -22.00 -15.27 7.03
CA LEU A 195 -21.98 -16.64 6.52
C LEU A 195 -21.56 -17.64 7.61
N PRO A 196 -22.11 -18.87 7.66
CA PRO A 196 -21.71 -19.86 8.66
C PRO A 196 -20.22 -20.20 8.63
N GLY A 197 -19.58 -20.33 9.80
CA GLY A 197 -18.15 -20.62 9.93
C GLY A 197 -17.55 -20.11 11.24
N GLU A 198 -16.23 -20.25 11.38
CA GLU A 198 -15.46 -19.67 12.48
C GLU A 198 -15.00 -18.25 12.13
N TYR A 199 -15.08 -17.34 13.10
CA TYR A 199 -14.77 -15.92 12.97
C TYR A 199 -13.88 -15.44 14.13
N ARG A 200 -13.23 -14.30 13.93
CA ARG A 200 -12.72 -13.43 15.01
C ARG A 200 -13.38 -12.06 14.88
N LEU A 201 -13.36 -11.29 15.97
CA LEU A 201 -13.87 -9.91 16.01
C LEU A 201 -12.81 -8.97 16.58
N SER A 202 -12.76 -7.74 16.07
CA SER A 202 -12.07 -6.60 16.69
C SER A 202 -13.05 -5.46 16.88
N ALA A 203 -12.86 -4.67 17.94
CA ALA A 203 -13.47 -3.36 18.07
C ALA A 203 -12.39 -2.27 17.97
N SER A 204 -12.78 -1.11 17.41
CA SER A 204 -11.96 0.10 17.30
C SER A 204 -12.75 1.26 17.92
N VAL A 205 -12.17 1.91 18.92
CA VAL A 205 -12.84 2.95 19.73
C VAL A 205 -11.85 4.06 20.06
N THR A 206 -12.31 5.29 20.21
CA THR A 206 -11.48 6.38 20.76
C THR A 206 -11.88 6.63 22.21
N VAL A 207 -10.95 6.46 23.15
CA VAL A 207 -11.18 6.63 24.60
C VAL A 207 -10.17 7.63 25.13
N ASP A 208 -10.64 8.65 25.85
CA ASP A 208 -9.78 9.68 26.46
C ASP A 208 -8.81 10.37 25.46
N GLY A 209 -9.18 10.39 24.16
CA GLY A 209 -8.38 10.91 23.04
C GLY A 209 -7.38 9.93 22.43
N VAL A 210 -7.38 8.66 22.86
CA VAL A 210 -6.51 7.58 22.37
C VAL A 210 -7.32 6.55 21.59
N ASP A 211 -6.87 6.24 20.37
CA ASP A 211 -7.47 5.18 19.58
C ASP A 211 -7.04 3.79 20.08
N ILE A 212 -8.03 2.98 20.46
CA ILE A 212 -7.87 1.62 20.97
C ILE A 212 -8.52 0.66 19.96
N ARG A 213 -7.69 -0.08 19.22
CA ARG A 213 -8.12 -1.24 18.43
C ARG A 213 -7.64 -2.52 19.10
N GLN A 214 -8.57 -3.39 19.48
CA GLN A 214 -8.27 -4.67 20.13
C GLN A 214 -9.14 -5.79 19.60
N TYR A 215 -8.63 -7.02 19.74
CA TYR A 215 -9.26 -8.25 19.29
C TYR A 215 -9.97 -8.92 20.47
N TYR A 216 -11.13 -9.53 20.20
CA TYR A 216 -11.95 -10.20 21.20
C TYR A 216 -11.11 -11.20 22.01
N GLY A 217 -11.12 -11.06 23.33
CA GLY A 217 -10.27 -11.81 24.24
C GLY A 217 -9.06 -11.06 24.82
N GLU A 218 -9.07 -9.72 24.78
CA GLU A 218 -8.15 -8.83 25.52
C GLU A 218 -6.70 -8.83 24.94
N VAL A 219 -6.56 -8.80 23.60
CA VAL A 219 -5.27 -8.85 22.90
C VAL A 219 -5.14 -7.83 21.75
N ASP A 220 -3.92 -7.45 21.43
CA ASP A 220 -3.54 -6.45 20.42
C ASP A 220 -3.38 -7.03 19.00
N GLY A 221 -3.21 -8.34 18.86
CA GLY A 221 -2.93 -9.00 17.58
C GLY A 221 -4.01 -9.99 17.10
N VAL A 222 -4.34 -9.90 15.81
CA VAL A 222 -5.31 -10.75 15.09
C VAL A 222 -5.16 -12.26 15.32
N VAL A 223 -3.92 -12.76 15.47
CA VAL A 223 -3.63 -14.18 15.68
C VAL A 223 -4.05 -14.66 17.08
N GLY A 224 -3.88 -13.81 18.10
CA GLY A 224 -4.22 -14.13 19.49
C GLY A 224 -5.72 -14.00 19.79
N GLY A 225 -6.49 -13.31 18.96
CA GLY A 225 -7.92 -13.08 19.17
C GLY A 225 -8.69 -14.40 19.29
N ARG A 226 -9.56 -14.49 20.30
CA ARG A 226 -10.47 -15.63 20.52
C ARG A 226 -11.41 -15.76 19.33
N THR A 227 -11.66 -17.01 18.93
CA THR A 227 -12.60 -17.31 17.84
C THR A 227 -14.00 -17.60 18.38
N PHE A 228 -14.99 -17.50 17.51
CA PHE A 228 -16.37 -17.93 17.76
C PHE A 228 -16.98 -18.50 16.48
N THR A 229 -18.01 -19.33 16.59
CA THR A 229 -18.67 -19.96 15.44
C THR A 229 -20.04 -19.33 15.20
N VAL A 230 -20.30 -18.96 13.95
CA VAL A 230 -21.63 -18.56 13.46
C VAL A 230 -22.25 -19.75 12.75
N GLU A 231 -23.48 -20.09 13.12
CA GLU A 231 -24.28 -21.15 12.49
C GLU A 231 -25.32 -20.54 11.51
N ALA A 232 -25.85 -21.38 10.60
CA ALA A 232 -26.92 -20.97 9.70
C ALA A 232 -28.17 -20.56 10.50
N ASP A 233 -28.70 -19.38 10.20
CA ASP A 233 -29.87 -18.76 10.88
C ASP A 233 -29.69 -18.59 12.41
N GLY A 234 -28.45 -18.71 12.91
CA GLY A 234 -28.10 -18.60 14.32
C GLY A 234 -27.85 -17.16 14.78
N THR A 235 -27.92 -16.93 16.11
CA THR A 235 -27.54 -15.65 16.71
C THR A 235 -26.45 -15.85 17.77
N VAL A 236 -25.23 -15.42 17.46
CA VAL A 236 -24.12 -15.38 18.42
C VAL A 236 -24.28 -14.15 19.32
N ARG A 237 -23.96 -14.30 20.61
CA ARG A 237 -23.92 -13.21 21.59
C ARG A 237 -22.52 -13.12 22.22
N LEU A 238 -21.92 -11.94 22.20
CA LEU A 238 -20.58 -11.68 22.74
C LEU A 238 -20.60 -10.46 23.67
N ASP A 239 -19.88 -10.55 24.79
CA ASP A 239 -19.54 -9.40 25.61
C ASP A 239 -18.05 -9.10 25.38
N VAL A 240 -17.75 -8.00 24.68
CA VAL A 240 -16.39 -7.66 24.23
C VAL A 240 -15.76 -6.72 25.25
N VAL A 241 -14.69 -7.16 25.91
CA VAL A 241 -13.87 -6.31 26.79
C VAL A 241 -12.65 -5.81 26.02
N LEU A 242 -12.55 -4.50 25.89
CA LEU A 242 -11.35 -3.76 25.50
C LEU A 242 -10.65 -3.28 26.76
N LYS A 243 -9.33 -3.09 26.73
CA LYS A 243 -8.57 -2.48 27.83
C LYS A 243 -8.04 -1.11 27.47
N ARG A 244 -7.86 -0.24 28.45
CA ARG A 244 -6.99 0.94 28.30
C ARG A 244 -5.56 0.53 27.93
N THR A 245 -4.87 1.39 27.19
CA THR A 245 -3.42 1.28 26.99
C THR A 245 -2.67 1.63 28.29
N ALA A 246 -1.39 1.27 28.36
CA ALA A 246 -0.51 1.63 29.47
C ALA A 246 -0.02 3.08 29.37
N THR A 247 0.36 3.62 30.52
CA THR A 247 0.93 4.96 30.67
C THR A 247 2.24 4.90 31.44
N ILE A 248 3.29 5.53 30.90
CA ILE A 248 4.57 5.73 31.60
C ILE A 248 4.71 7.21 31.95
N SER A 249 5.10 7.50 33.20
CA SER A 249 5.18 8.87 33.73
C SER A 249 6.33 9.06 34.71
N GLY A 250 6.77 10.31 34.85
CA GLY A 250 7.92 10.71 35.67
C GLY A 250 8.24 12.18 35.47
N SER A 251 9.49 12.55 35.72
CA SER A 251 10.00 13.91 35.60
C SER A 251 11.47 13.96 35.20
N ALA A 252 11.87 15.06 34.57
CA ALA A 252 13.26 15.34 34.25
C ALA A 252 13.67 16.69 34.83
N VAL A 253 14.81 16.70 35.51
CA VAL A 253 15.50 17.91 35.97
C VAL A 253 16.87 18.01 35.33
N LEU A 254 17.45 19.19 35.34
CA LEU A 254 18.86 19.44 35.04
C LEU A 254 19.69 19.20 36.31
N GLY A 255 21.00 18.96 36.18
CA GLY A 255 21.93 18.76 37.31
C GLY A 255 22.13 19.94 38.28
N ASP A 256 21.29 20.98 38.22
CA ASP A 256 21.16 22.04 39.22
C ASP A 256 19.78 22.05 39.92
N GLY A 257 18.93 21.05 39.62
CA GLY A 257 17.55 20.92 40.10
C GLY A 257 16.49 21.67 39.29
N THR A 258 16.88 22.44 38.27
CA THR A 258 15.93 23.15 37.40
C THR A 258 15.10 22.16 36.56
N PRO A 259 13.78 22.33 36.43
CA PRO A 259 12.97 21.50 35.53
C PRO A 259 13.48 21.49 34.09
N ALA A 260 13.66 20.30 33.49
CA ALA A 260 14.15 20.13 32.12
C ALA A 260 13.04 20.35 31.07
N ARG A 261 12.34 21.48 31.16
CA ARG A 261 11.18 21.85 30.34
C ARG A 261 11.40 21.64 28.84
N GLY A 262 10.42 21.03 28.16
CA GLY A 262 10.49 20.78 26.72
C GLY A 262 11.53 19.75 26.28
N SER A 263 12.01 18.90 27.19
CA SER A 263 12.72 17.66 26.85
C SER A 263 11.77 16.65 26.19
N THR A 264 12.18 16.08 25.06
CA THR A 264 11.44 14.97 24.43
C THR A 264 11.67 13.68 25.21
N VAL A 265 10.59 13.03 25.62
CA VAL A 265 10.60 11.69 26.21
C VAL A 265 10.10 10.69 25.17
N GLU A 266 10.88 9.66 24.90
CA GLU A 266 10.65 8.67 23.84
C GLU A 266 10.62 7.26 24.43
N ALA A 267 9.53 6.51 24.23
CA ALA A 267 9.46 5.10 24.60
C ALA A 267 9.67 4.20 23.38
N TYR A 268 10.78 3.46 23.35
CA TYR A 268 11.06 2.47 22.32
C TYR A 268 10.68 1.08 22.82
N ARG A 269 10.01 0.28 21.99
CA ARG A 269 9.73 -1.13 22.33
C ARG A 269 11.05 -1.92 22.28
N VAL A 270 11.31 -2.80 23.24
CA VAL A 270 12.54 -3.62 23.29
C VAL A 270 12.66 -4.43 21.99
N ARG A 271 13.83 -4.37 21.34
CA ARG A 271 14.10 -4.93 19.98
C ARG A 271 13.16 -4.39 18.87
N GLY A 272 12.54 -3.23 19.09
CA GLY A 272 11.67 -2.54 18.14
C GLY A 272 11.96 -1.04 18.04
N GLY A 273 11.10 -0.37 17.26
CA GLY A 273 11.14 1.07 17.03
C GLY A 273 10.53 1.91 18.17
N LEU A 274 10.39 3.21 17.89
CA LEU A 274 9.63 4.14 18.72
C LEU A 274 8.15 3.70 18.76
N ALA A 275 7.55 3.69 19.95
CA ALA A 275 6.14 3.35 20.16
C ALA A 275 5.29 4.56 20.58
N GLY A 276 5.91 5.58 21.17
CA GLY A 276 5.28 6.83 21.54
C GLY A 276 6.30 7.85 22.04
N SER A 277 5.96 9.13 21.96
CA SER A 277 6.75 10.21 22.52
C SER A 277 5.87 11.32 23.09
N THR A 278 6.42 12.06 24.05
CA THR A 278 5.78 13.19 24.72
C THR A 278 6.84 14.26 25.05
N LEU A 279 6.40 15.40 25.61
CA LEU A 279 7.30 16.44 26.12
C LEU A 279 7.14 16.56 27.64
N THR A 280 8.22 16.93 28.32
CA THR A 280 8.15 17.38 29.72
C THR A 280 7.54 18.80 29.83
N ASP A 281 6.65 19.01 30.77
CA ASP A 281 5.94 20.27 31.04
C ASP A 281 6.83 21.35 31.69
N ASP A 282 6.21 22.48 32.06
CA ASP A 282 6.85 23.62 32.74
C ASP A 282 7.40 23.27 34.14
N ALA A 283 6.96 22.16 34.75
CA ALA A 283 7.47 21.58 35.99
C ALA A 283 8.39 20.37 35.74
N GLY A 284 8.77 20.10 34.49
CA GLY A 284 9.64 18.99 34.08
C GLY A 284 8.96 17.62 34.08
N ARG A 285 7.65 17.54 34.32
CA ARG A 285 6.89 16.29 34.43
C ARG A 285 6.43 15.82 33.06
N PHE A 286 6.30 14.51 32.88
CA PHE A 286 5.72 13.94 31.67
C PHE A 286 4.74 12.80 31.97
N SER A 287 3.82 12.60 31.03
CA SER A 287 2.97 11.42 30.94
C SER A 287 2.91 10.96 29.47
N LEU A 288 3.10 9.67 29.25
CA LEU A 288 3.14 9.01 27.95
C LEU A 288 2.18 7.82 27.96
N ALA A 289 0.94 8.08 27.58
CA ALA A 289 -0.12 7.09 27.37
C ALA A 289 0.02 6.41 25.99
N GLY A 290 -0.92 5.51 25.65
CA GLY A 290 -0.99 4.87 24.33
C GLY A 290 -0.10 3.63 24.17
N LEU A 291 0.59 3.20 25.22
CA LEU A 291 1.55 2.09 25.12
C LEU A 291 0.84 0.73 25.20
N LEU A 292 1.05 -0.12 24.20
CA LEU A 292 0.58 -1.52 24.20
C LEU A 292 1.37 -2.37 25.22
N PRO A 293 0.83 -3.50 25.72
CA PRO A 293 1.56 -4.39 26.61
C PRO A 293 2.90 -4.83 26.03
N GLY A 294 3.94 -4.89 26.86
CA GLY A 294 5.28 -5.26 26.42
C GLY A 294 6.40 -4.71 27.30
N GLN A 295 7.61 -4.68 26.75
CA GLN A 295 8.80 -4.11 27.40
C GLN A 295 9.32 -2.91 26.61
N TYR A 296 9.76 -1.89 27.36
CA TYR A 296 10.12 -0.57 26.86
C TYR A 296 11.46 -0.08 27.40
N GLU A 297 12.19 0.62 26.52
CA GLU A 297 13.44 1.34 26.80
C GLU A 297 13.12 2.83 26.60
N VAL A 298 13.13 3.62 27.68
CA VAL A 298 12.75 5.04 27.65
C VAL A 298 13.99 5.92 27.57
N ARG A 299 13.91 6.96 26.74
CA ARG A 299 14.93 7.99 26.56
C ARG A 299 14.36 9.36 26.91
N ILE A 300 15.11 10.16 27.64
CA ILE A 300 14.83 11.57 27.92
C ILE A 300 15.90 12.39 27.21
N SER A 301 15.52 13.16 26.18
CA SER A 301 16.44 14.05 25.48
C SER A 301 16.75 15.30 26.32
N ALA A 302 17.86 15.99 26.06
CA ALA A 302 18.08 17.33 26.61
C ALA A 302 17.03 18.32 26.10
N PRO A 303 16.71 19.41 26.85
CA PRO A 303 15.78 20.43 26.40
C PRO A 303 16.17 21.05 25.05
N PHE A 304 15.19 21.48 24.27
CA PHE A 304 15.45 22.20 23.02
C PHE A 304 16.27 23.49 23.25
N ALA A 305 15.95 24.23 24.31
CA ALA A 305 16.67 25.45 24.71
C ALA A 305 17.82 25.11 25.67
N ASN A 306 18.93 24.61 25.13
CA ASN A 306 20.06 24.09 25.89
C ASN A 306 21.39 24.82 25.56
N PRO A 307 21.63 26.02 26.14
CA PRO A 307 22.87 26.78 25.92
C PRO A 307 24.05 26.30 26.79
N GLN A 308 23.79 25.66 27.93
CA GLN A 308 24.84 25.20 28.87
C GLN A 308 25.53 23.90 28.40
N GLY A 309 24.82 23.06 27.64
CA GLY A 309 25.37 21.85 27.02
C GLY A 309 24.99 20.55 27.71
N PHE A 310 23.80 20.47 28.31
CA PHE A 310 23.22 19.24 28.84
C PHE A 310 23.09 18.15 27.77
N ILE A 311 23.09 16.89 28.17
CA ILE A 311 22.83 15.74 27.30
C ILE A 311 21.60 14.97 27.76
N GLY A 312 20.96 14.28 26.83
CA GLY A 312 19.89 13.34 27.12
C GLY A 312 20.42 11.96 27.47
N GLU A 313 19.58 11.15 28.10
CA GLU A 313 19.93 9.82 28.58
C GLU A 313 18.84 8.77 28.32
N TRP A 314 19.17 7.51 28.55
CA TRP A 314 18.21 6.43 28.72
C TRP A 314 17.98 6.15 30.20
N TYR A 315 16.74 5.77 30.53
CA TYR A 315 16.31 5.55 31.91
C TYR A 315 17.19 4.53 32.64
N GLY A 316 17.66 4.90 33.84
CA GLY A 316 18.68 4.17 34.60
C GLY A 316 20.11 4.65 34.35
N ASP A 317 20.33 5.97 34.19
CA ASP A 317 21.65 6.63 34.12
C ASP A 317 22.62 5.99 33.11
N THR A 318 22.21 5.93 31.83
CA THR A 318 23.04 5.36 30.76
C THR A 318 22.85 6.06 29.42
N ASP A 319 23.95 6.27 28.70
CA ASP A 319 23.96 6.83 27.35
C ASP A 319 23.68 5.76 26.27
N GLU A 320 23.81 4.46 26.62
CA GLU A 320 23.59 3.33 25.73
C GLU A 320 22.19 2.71 25.89
N ARG A 321 21.41 2.66 24.80
CA ARG A 321 20.05 2.08 24.75
C ARG A 321 20.00 0.65 25.31
N ASP A 322 20.92 -0.22 24.89
CA ASP A 322 20.88 -1.64 25.23
C ASP A 322 21.16 -1.92 26.72
N ARG A 323 21.65 -0.92 27.47
CA ARG A 323 21.83 -0.95 28.93
C ARG A 323 20.68 -0.30 29.71
N ALA A 324 19.70 0.33 29.04
CA ALA A 324 18.60 1.02 29.69
C ALA A 324 17.78 0.08 30.60
N THR A 325 17.29 0.62 31.71
CA THR A 325 16.40 -0.12 32.61
C THR A 325 15.07 -0.36 31.91
N ARG A 326 14.77 -1.63 31.63
CA ARG A 326 13.57 -2.04 30.88
C ARG A 326 12.31 -1.95 31.74
N ILE A 327 11.37 -1.13 31.31
CA ILE A 327 10.05 -0.99 31.92
C ILE A 327 9.13 -2.04 31.29
N THR A 328 8.43 -2.85 32.09
CA THR A 328 7.41 -3.79 31.61
C THR A 328 6.03 -3.26 31.95
N VAL A 329 5.14 -3.21 30.96
CA VAL A 329 3.74 -2.77 31.12
C VAL A 329 2.75 -3.82 30.64
N GLY A 330 1.67 -4.00 31.39
CA GLY A 330 0.45 -4.68 30.98
C GLY A 330 -0.64 -3.70 30.54
N TRP A 331 -1.79 -4.22 30.13
CA TRP A 331 -2.97 -3.41 29.81
C TRP A 331 -3.41 -2.52 30.98
N GLY A 332 -3.78 -1.27 30.70
CA GLY A 332 -4.25 -0.29 31.67
C GLY A 332 -3.24 0.08 32.78
N GLN A 333 -1.98 -0.36 32.68
CA GLN A 333 -1.00 -0.18 33.74
C GLN A 333 -0.41 1.23 33.70
N GLU A 334 -0.52 1.94 34.82
CA GLU A 334 0.26 3.15 35.08
C GLU A 334 1.62 2.78 35.70
N VAL A 335 2.70 3.30 35.13
CA VAL A 335 4.04 3.26 35.71
C VAL A 335 4.47 4.70 36.00
N THR A 336 4.91 4.93 37.23
CA THR A 336 5.32 6.23 37.77
C THR A 336 6.77 6.16 38.26
N GLY A 337 7.39 7.31 38.50
CA GLY A 337 8.76 7.39 39.03
C GLY A 337 9.85 7.10 37.99
N ILE A 338 9.55 7.28 36.69
CA ILE A 338 10.55 7.19 35.62
C ILE A 338 11.28 8.54 35.52
N ASP A 339 12.05 8.84 36.56
CA ASP A 339 12.69 10.14 36.76
C ASP A 339 14.14 10.18 36.21
N ALA A 340 14.61 11.37 35.84
CA ALA A 340 15.90 11.62 35.19
C ALA A 340 16.60 12.90 35.69
N GLU A 341 17.93 12.87 35.82
CA GLU A 341 18.76 14.04 36.12
C GLU A 341 19.74 14.28 34.95
N LEU A 342 19.39 15.21 34.08
CA LEU A 342 20.13 15.49 32.86
C LEU A 342 21.42 16.25 33.19
N THR A 343 22.54 15.56 33.01
CA THR A 343 23.89 16.07 33.29
C THR A 343 24.48 16.83 32.10
N LEU A 344 25.53 17.62 32.34
CA LEU A 344 26.29 18.27 31.27
C LEU A 344 27.06 17.24 30.44
N GLY A 345 27.07 17.40 29.12
CA GLY A 345 28.03 16.69 28.27
C GLY A 345 29.45 17.21 28.48
N SER A 346 30.45 16.46 28.03
CA SER A 346 31.82 16.97 27.95
C SER A 346 31.88 18.21 27.05
N ARG A 347 32.81 19.11 27.34
CA ARG A 347 33.21 20.22 26.46
C ARG A 347 34.65 20.02 26.00
N LEU A 348 34.93 20.32 24.74
CA LEU A 348 36.28 20.42 24.19
C LEU A 348 36.54 21.89 23.84
N THR A 349 37.52 22.49 24.52
CA THR A 349 38.00 23.84 24.20
C THR A 349 39.39 23.79 23.59
N GLY A 350 39.73 24.76 22.74
CA GLY A 350 41.07 24.82 22.18
C GLY A 350 41.39 26.09 21.40
N VAL A 351 42.54 26.05 20.74
CA VAL A 351 43.07 27.10 19.84
C VAL A 351 43.54 26.44 18.56
N VAL A 352 43.25 27.04 17.41
CA VAL A 352 43.90 26.71 16.13
C VAL A 352 44.74 27.91 15.69
N ARG A 353 45.95 27.63 15.21
CA ARG A 353 46.96 28.61 14.80
C ARG A 353 47.41 28.36 13.38
N ALA A 354 47.80 29.43 12.70
CA ALA A 354 48.55 29.33 11.47
C ALA A 354 50.01 28.86 11.74
N PRO A 355 50.79 28.49 10.71
CA PRO A 355 52.15 27.98 10.88
C PRO A 355 53.15 28.97 11.49
N ASP A 356 52.79 30.24 11.63
CA ASP A 356 53.55 31.33 12.28
C ASP A 356 53.12 31.58 13.74
N ASP A 357 52.31 30.67 14.32
CA ASP A 357 51.68 30.76 15.65
C ASP A 357 50.59 31.84 15.81
N SER A 358 50.28 32.60 14.75
CA SER A 358 49.17 33.56 14.75
C SER A 358 47.81 32.84 14.86
N PRO A 359 46.77 33.46 15.45
CA PRO A 359 45.47 32.82 15.60
C PRO A 359 44.78 32.60 14.26
N TYR A 360 44.21 31.42 14.03
CA TYR A 360 43.53 31.10 12.77
C TYR A 360 42.01 30.98 12.92
N ARG A 361 41.32 31.96 12.33
CA ARG A 361 39.86 32.01 12.17
C ARG A 361 39.40 31.21 10.94
N GLY A 362 38.34 30.42 11.08
CA GLY A 362 37.75 29.65 9.96
C GLY A 362 38.21 28.19 9.86
N ALA A 363 38.99 27.70 10.83
CA ALA A 363 39.15 26.27 11.02
C ALA A 363 37.84 25.68 11.56
N HIS A 364 37.52 24.47 11.12
CA HIS A 364 36.34 23.70 11.51
C HIS A 364 36.80 22.50 12.32
N VAL A 365 36.31 22.37 13.56
CA VAL A 365 36.71 21.33 14.50
C VAL A 365 35.57 20.34 14.72
N SER A 366 35.76 19.11 14.24
CA SER A 366 34.83 17.98 14.42
C SER A 366 35.36 17.02 15.48
N LEU A 367 34.48 16.53 16.37
CA LEU A 367 34.73 15.27 17.08
C LEU A 367 34.14 14.12 16.28
N VAL A 368 34.96 13.10 16.02
CA VAL A 368 34.57 11.89 15.29
C VAL A 368 34.63 10.70 16.26
N PRO A 369 33.54 9.93 16.45
CA PRO A 369 33.58 8.72 17.28
C PRO A 369 34.67 7.76 16.79
N GLU A 370 35.44 7.19 17.72
CA GLU A 370 36.58 6.31 17.42
C GLU A 370 36.20 5.17 16.47
N ALA A 371 35.09 4.48 16.77
CA ALA A 371 34.57 3.39 15.92
C ALA A 371 34.18 3.85 14.51
N ALA A 372 33.65 5.08 14.35
CA ALA A 372 33.28 5.61 13.04
C ALA A 372 34.53 6.02 12.23
N ALA A 373 35.50 6.67 12.88
CA ALA A 373 36.78 7.04 12.25
C ALA A 373 37.55 5.81 11.77
N LEU A 374 37.62 4.75 12.58
CA LEU A 374 38.27 3.47 12.23
C LEU A 374 37.55 2.70 11.11
N LEU A 375 36.27 2.99 10.86
CA LEU A 375 35.51 2.50 9.70
C LEU A 375 35.62 3.43 8.47
N GLY A 376 36.43 4.49 8.54
CA GLY A 376 36.68 5.41 7.43
C GLY A 376 35.58 6.45 7.21
N ALA A 377 34.74 6.75 8.21
CA ALA A 377 33.73 7.80 8.12
C ALA A 377 34.35 9.18 7.87
N ASP A 378 33.70 9.99 7.03
CA ASP A 378 34.14 11.34 6.68
C ASP A 378 34.00 12.30 7.87
N PRO A 379 35.10 12.90 8.40
CA PRO A 379 35.06 13.86 9.50
C PRO A 379 34.23 15.12 9.24
N GLY A 380 33.98 15.47 7.97
CA GLY A 380 33.13 16.59 7.57
C GLY A 380 31.64 16.35 7.82
N THR A 381 31.21 15.11 8.08
CA THR A 381 29.79 14.76 8.33
C THR A 381 29.33 14.99 9.78
N GLY A 382 30.24 15.38 10.68
CA GLY A 382 29.90 15.79 12.04
C GLY A 382 29.20 17.16 12.10
N ARG A 383 29.01 17.67 13.32
CA ARG A 383 28.59 19.07 13.55
C ARG A 383 29.81 19.88 13.97
N PRO A 384 30.64 20.41 13.04
CA PRO A 384 31.84 21.13 13.40
C PRO A 384 31.54 22.42 14.15
N VAL A 385 32.45 22.83 15.03
CA VAL A 385 32.51 24.20 15.55
C VAL A 385 33.59 25.00 14.82
N GLY A 386 33.28 26.23 14.45
CA GLY A 386 34.25 27.15 13.85
C GLY A 386 35.17 27.79 14.90
N THR A 387 36.37 28.22 14.48
CA THR A 387 37.23 29.07 15.29
C THR A 387 36.90 30.56 15.16
N ASP A 388 36.97 31.27 16.30
CA ASP A 388 36.79 32.72 16.37
C ASP A 388 38.01 33.52 15.88
N ASP A 389 37.91 34.85 15.93
CA ASP A 389 38.95 35.80 15.52
C ASP A 389 40.24 35.69 16.36
N SER A 390 40.17 35.05 17.54
CA SER A 390 41.30 34.70 18.40
C SER A 390 41.77 33.25 18.25
N GLY A 391 41.30 32.57 17.19
CA GLY A 391 41.59 31.17 16.88
C GLY A 391 40.96 30.17 17.84
N ARG A 392 40.11 30.60 18.77
CA ARG A 392 39.55 29.74 19.82
C ARG A 392 38.30 29.02 19.35
N PHE A 393 38.05 27.85 19.92
CA PHE A 393 36.81 27.11 19.75
C PHE A 393 36.34 26.49 21.07
N SER A 394 35.04 26.19 21.15
CA SER A 394 34.40 25.47 22.25
C SER A 394 33.27 24.58 21.72
N HIS A 395 33.50 23.26 21.67
CA HIS A 395 32.49 22.27 21.34
C HIS A 395 31.88 21.72 22.63
N ALA A 396 30.61 22.01 22.89
CA ALA A 396 29.86 21.48 24.03
C ALA A 396 29.00 20.25 23.63
N THR A 397 28.12 19.77 24.52
CA THR A 397 27.17 18.66 24.27
C THR A 397 27.81 17.34 23.84
N ILE A 398 29.09 17.10 24.15
CA ILE A 398 29.78 15.87 23.76
C ILE A 398 29.30 14.75 24.70
N THR A 399 28.57 13.79 24.15
CA THR A 399 28.12 12.58 24.87
C THR A 399 29.32 11.72 25.31
N PRO A 400 29.21 10.95 26.39
CA PRO A 400 30.25 10.01 26.81
C PRO A 400 30.63 9.02 25.70
N GLY A 401 31.90 8.69 25.60
CA GLY A 401 32.44 7.87 24.52
C GLY A 401 33.91 8.14 24.21
N ARG A 402 34.43 7.50 23.17
CA ARG A 402 35.81 7.69 22.69
C ARG A 402 35.79 8.37 21.33
N TYR A 403 36.59 9.42 21.19
CA TYR A 403 36.58 10.33 20.05
C TYR A 403 37.99 10.66 19.60
N TYR A 404 38.16 10.82 18.29
CA TYR A 404 39.26 11.61 17.73
C TYR A 404 38.76 13.03 17.44
N VAL A 405 39.69 13.98 17.39
CA VAL A 405 39.40 15.36 16.95
C VAL A 405 40.02 15.56 15.56
N HIS A 406 39.24 16.10 14.64
CA HIS A 406 39.68 16.46 13.29
C HIS A 406 39.54 17.97 13.10
N VAL A 407 40.53 18.59 12.46
CA VAL A 407 40.53 20.01 12.11
C VAL A 407 40.68 20.14 10.60
N SER A 408 39.71 20.78 9.95
CA SER A 408 39.75 21.13 8.54
C SER A 408 39.71 22.65 8.32
N THR A 409 40.04 23.11 7.11
CA THR A 409 40.03 24.55 6.77
C THR A 409 39.31 24.84 5.45
N THR A 410 38.75 26.04 5.32
CA THR A 410 38.19 26.53 4.05
C THR A 410 39.32 26.81 3.05
N ARG A 411 39.42 25.98 2.00
CA ARG A 411 40.54 25.98 1.04
C ARG A 411 40.65 27.25 0.18
N ASP A 412 39.63 28.11 0.21
CA ASP A 412 39.45 29.28 -0.66
C ASP A 412 40.36 30.48 -0.33
N SER A 413 41.14 30.41 0.76
CA SER A 413 42.12 31.43 1.16
C SER A 413 43.54 30.87 1.12
N ALA A 414 44.46 31.58 0.47
CA ALA A 414 45.88 31.24 0.47
C ALA A 414 46.59 31.75 1.74
N PRO A 415 47.53 30.98 2.32
CA PRO A 415 47.96 29.65 1.89
C PRO A 415 47.00 28.54 2.37
N SER A 416 46.75 27.54 1.51
CA SER A 416 45.84 26.44 1.84
C SER A 416 46.46 25.49 2.88
N TYR A 417 45.74 25.22 3.96
CA TYR A 417 46.17 24.32 5.04
C TYR A 417 45.65 22.90 4.86
N ALA A 418 46.39 21.94 5.40
CA ALA A 418 46.05 20.54 5.37
C ALA A 418 44.99 20.20 6.42
N ASP A 419 44.09 19.29 6.07
CA ASP A 419 43.15 18.69 7.03
C ASP A 419 43.92 17.69 7.90
N GLN A 420 43.74 17.74 9.22
CA GLN A 420 44.57 16.98 10.16
C GLN A 420 43.82 16.48 11.40
N TRP A 421 44.23 15.30 11.87
CA TRP A 421 43.79 14.71 13.12
C TRP A 421 44.66 15.20 14.27
N VAL A 422 44.08 15.44 15.45
CA VAL A 422 44.81 16.04 16.58
C VAL A 422 45.73 15.01 17.25
N GLY A 423 46.99 15.41 17.43
CA GLY A 423 48.04 14.59 18.04
C GLY A 423 48.85 13.78 17.04
N GLY A 424 49.92 13.13 17.54
CA GLY A 424 50.80 12.30 16.73
C GLY A 424 51.46 13.06 15.58
N THR A 425 51.24 12.59 14.34
CA THR A 425 51.78 13.17 13.10
C THR A 425 50.72 13.86 12.23
N GLY A 426 49.52 14.11 12.77
CA GLY A 426 48.37 14.63 12.00
C GLY A 426 47.52 13.57 11.31
N SER A 427 47.89 12.28 11.41
CA SER A 427 47.15 11.16 10.81
C SER A 427 46.29 10.42 11.83
N LEU A 428 45.17 9.84 11.38
CA LEU A 428 44.26 9.05 12.23
C LEU A 428 45.01 7.92 12.97
N ALA A 429 45.94 7.24 12.28
CA ALA A 429 46.75 6.16 12.84
C ALA A 429 47.69 6.57 13.99
N THR A 430 47.88 7.87 14.23
CA THR A 430 48.69 8.42 15.34
C THR A 430 47.94 9.43 16.21
N ALA A 431 46.67 9.69 15.89
CA ALA A 431 45.84 10.68 16.57
C ALA A 431 45.57 10.31 18.03
N THR A 432 45.38 11.33 18.87
CA THR A 432 45.07 11.11 20.30
C THR A 432 43.59 10.83 20.48
N VAL A 433 43.27 9.67 21.07
CA VAL A 433 41.89 9.33 21.47
C VAL A 433 41.54 10.07 22.76
N LEU A 434 40.52 10.91 22.70
CA LEU A 434 39.92 11.56 23.87
C LEU A 434 38.75 10.72 24.38
N THR A 435 38.59 10.63 25.70
CA THR A 435 37.48 9.89 26.34
C THR A 435 36.56 10.88 27.06
N ALA A 436 35.40 11.14 26.47
CA ALA A 436 34.35 11.99 27.02
C ALA A 436 33.61 11.28 28.16
N ARG A 437 33.17 12.05 29.17
CA ARG A 437 32.44 11.59 30.37
C ARG A 437 31.49 12.69 30.86
N ARG A 438 30.35 12.29 31.42
CA ARG A 438 29.34 13.20 32.00
C ARG A 438 29.99 14.22 32.94
N GLY A 439 29.69 15.50 32.74
CA GLY A 439 30.19 16.62 33.54
C GLY A 439 31.69 16.94 33.46
N VAL A 440 32.49 16.20 32.69
CA VAL A 440 33.96 16.37 32.64
C VAL A 440 34.40 16.95 31.31
N ASP A 441 35.03 18.11 31.34
CA ASP A 441 35.64 18.73 30.15
C ASP A 441 36.86 17.92 29.66
N LEU A 442 37.00 17.82 28.34
CA LEU A 442 38.12 17.16 27.69
C LEU A 442 39.40 18.02 27.79
N PRO A 443 40.59 17.39 27.75
CA PRO A 443 41.86 18.12 27.71
C PRO A 443 41.87 19.17 26.60
N ALA A 444 42.29 20.39 26.93
CA ALA A 444 42.34 21.48 25.97
C ALA A 444 43.36 21.21 24.85
N VAL A 445 43.00 21.62 23.63
CA VAL A 445 43.73 21.28 22.40
C VAL A 445 44.32 22.54 21.75
N ASP A 446 45.62 22.59 21.50
CA ASP A 446 46.27 23.63 20.68
C ASP A 446 46.77 22.98 19.37
N VAL A 447 46.41 23.56 18.23
CA VAL A 447 46.60 22.99 16.89
C VAL A 447 47.31 24.00 15.99
N ARG A 448 48.58 23.75 15.68
CA ARG A 448 49.28 24.45 14.60
C ARG A 448 48.90 23.83 13.26
N LEU A 449 48.37 24.62 12.34
CA LEU A 449 48.04 24.17 10.98
C LEU A 449 49.31 23.93 10.17
N ALA A 450 49.31 22.87 9.37
CA ALA A 450 50.37 22.58 8.41
C ALA A 450 49.99 23.14 7.03
N VAL A 451 50.90 23.88 6.38
CA VAL A 451 50.69 24.31 4.99
C VAL A 451 50.74 23.09 4.08
N THR A 452 49.77 22.97 3.17
CA THR A 452 49.84 21.98 2.09
C THR A 452 51.10 22.17 1.24
N ALA A 453 51.51 21.11 0.56
CA ALA A 453 52.57 21.14 -0.46
C ALA A 453 51.98 21.07 -1.86
N SER A 454 52.83 21.21 -2.88
CA SER A 454 52.55 20.61 -4.18
C SER A 454 53.36 19.34 -4.41
N VAL A 455 52.88 18.46 -5.29
CA VAL A 455 53.65 17.34 -5.82
C VAL A 455 53.64 17.39 -7.34
N THR A 456 54.82 17.55 -7.94
CA THR A 456 54.99 17.46 -9.41
C THR A 456 55.41 16.05 -9.80
N ALA A 457 54.68 15.42 -10.72
CA ALA A 457 54.98 14.11 -11.27
C ALA A 457 55.49 14.24 -12.71
N THR A 458 56.78 13.95 -12.93
CA THR A 458 57.41 14.01 -14.26
C THR A 458 57.53 12.60 -14.83
N LEU A 459 56.92 12.34 -16.00
CA LEU A 459 57.04 11.07 -16.71
C LEU A 459 58.20 11.13 -17.71
N THR A 460 59.20 10.27 -17.53
CA THR A 460 60.42 10.21 -18.37
C THR A 460 60.54 8.86 -19.09
N GLY A 461 61.00 8.92 -20.34
CA GLY A 461 61.06 7.76 -21.25
C GLY A 461 59.88 7.71 -22.23
N THR A 462 60.12 7.14 -23.42
CA THR A 462 59.14 7.04 -24.51
C THR A 462 58.64 5.59 -24.62
N PRO A 463 57.32 5.32 -24.56
CA PRO A 463 56.80 4.01 -24.96
C PRO A 463 57.07 3.80 -26.46
N ALA A 464 57.46 2.59 -26.84
CA ALA A 464 58.01 2.34 -28.18
C ALA A 464 56.98 2.35 -29.32
N LEU A 465 55.68 2.19 -29.02
CA LEU A 465 54.59 2.13 -29.99
C LEU A 465 53.28 2.65 -29.37
N GLY A 466 52.63 3.59 -30.07
CA GLY A 466 51.30 4.11 -29.74
C GLY A 466 51.25 5.17 -28.62
N THR A 467 50.24 6.03 -28.68
CA THR A 467 49.90 6.96 -27.61
C THR A 467 49.49 6.17 -26.36
N MET A 468 50.02 6.51 -25.18
CA MET A 468 49.38 6.12 -23.92
C MET A 468 48.33 7.18 -23.60
N ASP A 469 47.06 6.76 -23.53
CA ASP A 469 45.99 7.58 -22.97
C ASP A 469 46.20 7.66 -21.45
N GLY A 470 46.67 8.82 -20.98
CA GLY A 470 46.77 9.22 -19.57
C GLY A 470 47.44 8.22 -18.62
N VAL A 471 48.72 8.41 -18.29
CA VAL A 471 49.30 7.74 -17.10
C VAL A 471 48.75 8.44 -15.86
N GLU A 472 47.89 7.75 -15.10
CA GLU A 472 47.40 8.26 -13.82
C GLU A 472 48.43 7.99 -12.71
N VAL A 473 48.83 9.05 -12.01
CA VAL A 473 49.70 8.98 -10.83
C VAL A 473 48.87 9.32 -9.60
N GLU A 474 48.84 8.40 -8.64
CA GLU A 474 48.00 8.47 -7.45
C GLU A 474 48.84 8.43 -6.17
N LEU A 475 48.54 9.34 -5.24
CA LEU A 475 49.14 9.36 -3.91
C LEU A 475 48.17 8.67 -2.93
N LEU A 476 48.54 7.49 -2.45
CA LEU A 476 47.75 6.70 -1.52
C LEU A 476 48.27 6.91 -0.09
N ARG A 477 47.36 7.23 0.83
CA ARG A 477 47.60 7.27 2.29
C ARG A 477 46.62 6.30 2.95
N ASP A 478 47.14 5.41 3.80
CA ASP A 478 46.36 4.37 4.48
C ASP A 478 45.57 3.46 3.50
N GLY A 479 46.14 3.21 2.32
CA GLY A 479 45.51 2.45 1.23
C GLY A 479 44.48 3.23 0.39
N VAL A 480 44.05 4.41 0.84
CA VAL A 480 43.08 5.27 0.15
C VAL A 480 43.79 6.27 -0.76
N VAL A 481 43.33 6.40 -2.00
CA VAL A 481 43.79 7.45 -2.94
C VAL A 481 43.35 8.81 -2.41
N ARG A 482 44.30 9.70 -2.13
CA ARG A 482 44.03 11.06 -1.63
C ARG A 482 44.19 12.13 -2.72
N HIS A 483 45.18 11.94 -3.59
CA HIS A 483 45.46 12.83 -4.72
C HIS A 483 45.69 12.00 -5.98
N ARG A 484 45.29 12.52 -7.13
CA ARG A 484 45.51 11.93 -8.45
C ARG A 484 45.83 13.01 -9.48
N ALA A 485 46.71 12.69 -10.42
CA ALA A 485 46.98 13.53 -11.59
C ALA A 485 47.25 12.67 -12.82
N PHE A 486 46.67 13.06 -13.95
CA PHE A 486 46.98 12.47 -15.25
C PHE A 486 48.26 13.10 -15.83
N VAL A 487 49.13 12.25 -16.38
CA VAL A 487 50.42 12.63 -16.96
C VAL A 487 50.52 12.08 -18.38
N LEU A 488 50.79 12.94 -19.34
CA LEU A 488 51.07 12.56 -20.73
C LEU A 488 52.58 12.37 -20.94
N GLY A 489 52.97 11.57 -21.93
CA GLY A 489 54.38 11.35 -22.27
C GLY A 489 55.12 12.66 -22.56
N GLY A 490 56.23 12.90 -21.84
CA GLY A 490 57.01 14.15 -21.96
C GLY A 490 56.43 15.36 -21.22
N SER A 491 55.37 15.18 -20.41
CA SER A 491 54.75 16.25 -19.61
C SER A 491 54.92 16.05 -18.10
N THR A 492 54.44 17.02 -17.32
CA THR A 492 54.38 16.96 -15.85
C THR A 492 52.95 17.04 -15.36
N GLY A 493 52.49 16.06 -14.59
CA GLY A 493 51.29 16.19 -13.77
C GLY A 493 51.59 17.07 -12.55
N PHE A 494 50.62 17.85 -12.12
CA PHE A 494 50.72 18.72 -10.95
C PHE A 494 49.58 18.43 -9.98
N MET A 495 49.93 18.07 -8.75
CA MET A 495 49.00 17.92 -7.63
C MET A 495 49.19 19.11 -6.70
N ALA A 496 48.21 20.02 -6.69
CA ALA A 496 48.12 21.12 -5.74
C ALA A 496 47.54 20.62 -4.40
N SER A 497 47.77 21.39 -3.32
CA SER A 497 47.13 21.17 -2.01
C SER A 497 47.30 19.76 -1.44
N VAL A 498 48.50 19.20 -1.56
CA VAL A 498 48.83 17.87 -1.04
C VAL A 498 49.17 17.96 0.45
N ASP A 499 48.42 17.24 1.29
CA ASP A 499 48.62 17.25 2.73
C ASP A 499 50.00 16.69 3.12
N PRO A 500 50.72 17.29 4.07
CA PRO A 500 52.01 16.79 4.54
C PRO A 500 51.88 15.39 5.16
N GLY A 501 52.92 14.57 5.03
CA GLY A 501 52.95 13.19 5.49
C GLY A 501 53.43 12.21 4.42
N THR A 502 53.26 10.92 4.71
CA THR A 502 53.83 9.82 3.92
C THR A 502 52.78 9.22 2.98
N TYR A 503 53.15 8.99 1.72
CA TYR A 503 52.30 8.39 0.70
C TYR A 503 52.97 7.25 -0.05
N ARG A 504 52.20 6.25 -0.46
CA ARG A 504 52.61 5.26 -1.48
C ARG A 504 52.17 5.78 -2.85
N VAL A 505 53.09 5.77 -3.82
CA VAL A 505 52.85 6.34 -5.16
C VAL A 505 52.50 5.21 -6.14
N ARG A 506 51.21 5.10 -6.48
CA ARG A 506 50.71 4.18 -7.52
C ARG A 506 50.76 4.88 -8.87
N VAL A 507 51.14 4.13 -9.91
CA VAL A 507 51.19 4.59 -11.29
C VAL A 507 50.40 3.60 -12.14
N THR A 508 49.33 4.05 -12.77
CA THR A 508 48.43 3.25 -13.59
C THR A 508 48.50 3.77 -15.03
N SER A 509 48.67 2.88 -16.00
CA SER A 509 48.65 3.24 -17.43
C SER A 509 47.67 2.35 -18.18
N GLN A 510 46.79 2.95 -18.99
CA GLN A 510 45.93 2.19 -19.89
C GLN A 510 46.60 1.96 -21.24
N LYS A 511 46.53 0.72 -21.72
CA LYS A 511 46.93 0.33 -23.08
C LYS A 511 45.97 -0.75 -23.58
N ASP A 512 45.44 -0.60 -24.78
CA ASP A 512 44.51 -1.55 -25.41
C ASP A 512 43.31 -1.92 -24.50
N TYR A 513 42.81 -0.97 -23.70
CA TYR A 513 41.79 -1.15 -22.64
C TYR A 513 42.18 -2.08 -21.48
N VAL A 514 43.48 -2.30 -21.24
CA VAL A 514 44.01 -3.04 -20.09
C VAL A 514 44.80 -2.09 -19.17
N ASP A 515 44.42 -2.04 -17.89
CA ASP A 515 45.15 -1.32 -16.84
C ASP A 515 46.47 -2.05 -16.50
N THR A 516 47.59 -1.32 -16.57
CA THR A 516 48.88 -1.77 -16.04
C THR A 516 49.26 -0.93 -14.83
N VAL A 517 49.27 -1.55 -13.65
CA VAL A 517 49.62 -0.89 -12.37
C VAL A 517 51.08 -1.14 -12.01
N ARG A 518 51.78 -0.10 -11.52
CA ARG A 518 53.14 -0.14 -10.97
C ARG A 518 53.25 0.74 -9.73
N TRP A 519 54.25 0.47 -8.89
CA TRP A 519 54.70 1.39 -7.84
C TRP A 519 55.93 2.15 -8.30
N TRP A 520 56.08 3.39 -7.83
CA TRP A 520 57.03 4.39 -8.38
C TRP A 520 58.49 3.92 -8.50
N ASP A 521 58.99 3.13 -7.54
CA ASP A 521 60.41 2.79 -7.39
C ASP A 521 60.77 1.34 -7.80
N ARG A 522 60.13 0.84 -8.87
CA ARG A 522 60.48 -0.41 -9.59
C ARG A 522 60.43 -1.74 -8.81
N GLY A 523 60.19 -1.72 -7.50
CA GLY A 523 59.92 -2.93 -6.71
C GLY A 523 58.64 -3.63 -7.19
N THR A 524 58.75 -4.92 -7.55
CA THR A 524 57.59 -5.80 -7.79
C THR A 524 57.02 -6.40 -6.51
N GLY A 525 57.68 -6.19 -5.36
CA GLY A 525 57.15 -6.46 -4.03
C GLY A 525 56.36 -5.26 -3.48
N ALA A 526 55.47 -5.52 -2.53
CA ALA A 526 54.55 -4.53 -1.96
C ALA A 526 55.18 -3.54 -0.96
N ASP A 527 56.51 -3.35 -1.02
CA ASP A 527 57.29 -2.75 0.07
C ASP A 527 58.40 -1.81 -0.43
N ARG A 528 58.61 -0.70 0.31
CA ARG A 528 59.75 0.23 0.21
C ARG A 528 59.86 1.14 -1.03
N SER A 529 58.83 1.94 -1.28
CA SER A 529 59.11 3.35 -1.57
C SER A 529 57.95 4.25 -1.19
N GLU A 530 58.25 5.26 -0.37
CA GLU A 530 57.27 6.13 0.26
C GLU A 530 57.67 7.59 0.05
N LEU A 531 56.76 8.36 -0.54
CA LEU A 531 56.93 9.79 -0.75
C LEU A 531 56.60 10.53 0.55
N VAL A 532 57.62 11.05 1.22
CA VAL A 532 57.47 11.93 2.39
C VAL A 532 57.27 13.38 1.91
N VAL A 533 56.02 13.79 1.79
CA VAL A 533 55.62 15.16 1.47
C VAL A 533 55.78 16.02 2.74
N ARG A 534 56.45 17.17 2.62
CA ARG A 534 56.75 18.07 3.76
C ARG A 534 55.95 19.37 3.67
N ALA A 535 55.50 19.88 4.81
CA ALA A 535 54.69 21.09 4.89
C ALA A 535 55.32 22.27 4.15
N GLY A 536 54.53 22.92 3.28
CA GLY A 536 54.95 24.05 2.45
C GLY A 536 56.14 23.79 1.53
N ARG A 537 56.43 22.53 1.17
CA ARG A 537 57.58 22.17 0.31
C ARG A 537 57.18 21.30 -0.86
N ASP A 538 57.30 21.87 -2.07
CA ASP A 538 57.15 21.17 -3.34
C ASP A 538 58.00 19.90 -3.38
N SER A 539 57.34 18.77 -3.63
CA SER A 539 57.98 17.48 -3.80
C SER A 539 57.93 17.07 -5.28
N ARG A 540 58.99 16.42 -5.78
CA ARG A 540 59.07 16.02 -7.19
C ARG A 540 59.30 14.52 -7.29
N ILE A 541 58.45 13.84 -8.06
CA ILE A 541 58.55 12.41 -8.34
C ILE A 541 58.83 12.19 -9.82
N ALA A 542 59.94 11.50 -10.11
CA ALA A 542 60.35 11.14 -11.47
C ALA A 542 59.92 9.71 -11.75
N VAL A 543 58.93 9.51 -12.61
CA VAL A 543 58.45 8.20 -13.04
C VAL A 543 59.17 7.83 -14.33
N THR A 544 60.04 6.82 -14.32
CA THR A 544 60.79 6.42 -15.53
C THR A 544 60.22 5.15 -16.15
N TRP A 545 59.47 5.30 -17.25
CA TRP A 545 58.91 4.17 -17.99
C TRP A 545 59.96 3.60 -18.94
N ALA A 546 60.34 2.34 -18.72
CA ALA A 546 61.21 1.64 -19.67
C ALA A 546 60.43 1.35 -20.97
N PRO A 547 61.06 1.49 -22.15
CA PRO A 547 60.45 1.02 -23.39
C PRO A 547 60.23 -0.50 -23.31
N ALA A 548 59.19 -0.99 -23.97
CA ALA A 548 59.04 -2.43 -24.16
C ALA A 548 60.28 -2.95 -24.91
N ALA A 549 60.93 -3.99 -24.36
CA ALA A 549 62.07 -4.61 -25.02
C ALA A 549 61.59 -5.12 -26.38
N ALA A 550 62.13 -4.58 -27.46
CA ALA A 550 61.77 -4.99 -28.81
C ALA A 550 62.15 -6.46 -28.99
N THR A 551 61.15 -7.34 -29.07
CA THR A 551 61.36 -8.78 -29.26
C THR A 551 61.95 -9.01 -30.65
N ALA A 552 63.28 -8.99 -30.73
CA ALA A 552 64.00 -9.22 -31.97
C ALA A 552 63.60 -10.60 -32.49
N ARG A 553 62.90 -10.63 -33.64
CA ARG A 553 62.73 -11.86 -34.42
C ARG A 553 64.13 -12.28 -34.88
N ALA A 554 64.75 -13.19 -34.14
CA ALA A 554 65.96 -13.85 -34.58
C ALA A 554 65.65 -14.57 -35.91
N GLY A 555 66.29 -14.13 -36.99
CA GLY A 555 66.26 -14.87 -38.24
C GLY A 555 66.98 -16.19 -38.06
N GLN A 556 66.39 -17.29 -38.52
CA GLN A 556 67.14 -18.53 -38.68
C GLN A 556 68.12 -18.38 -39.84
N PRO A 557 69.40 -18.77 -39.68
CA PRO A 557 70.24 -19.17 -40.81
C PRO A 557 69.89 -20.62 -41.20
N GLY A 558 69.82 -20.90 -42.51
CA GLY A 558 69.44 -22.20 -43.07
C GLY A 558 68.90 -22.03 -44.48
#